data_AF-A0A0H3PG24-F1
#
_entry.id   AF-A0A0H3PG24-F1
#
_cell.length_a   1.000
_cell.length_b   1.000
_cell.length_c   1.000
_cell.angle_alpha   90.00
_cell.angle_beta   90.00
_cell.angle_gamma   90.00
#
_symmetry.space_group_name_H-M   'P 1'
#
loop_
_entity.id
_entity.type
_entity.pdbx_description
1 polymer ?
#
loop_
_entity_poly.entity_id
_entity_poly.type
_entity_poly.pdbx_seq_one_letter_code
_entity_poly.pdbx_strand_id
1 'polypeptide(L)' 'MYLLYADESGSIDDPNGDFFVLAGCCLFERQTHWVDNKLESIAKASL' A
#
# COMPACT_ATOMS: atom_id res chain seq x y z
N MET A 1 -4.18 1.43 19.43
CA MET A 1 -4.75 2.09 18.23
C MET A 1 -4.48 1.23 17.00
N TYR A 2 -5.30 1.38 15.96
CA TYR A 2 -5.08 0.77 14.65
C TYR A 2 -4.70 1.84 13.64
N LEU A 3 -3.75 1.54 12.77
CA LEU A 3 -3.33 2.40 11.66
C LEU A 3 -3.86 1.82 10.36
N LEU A 4 -4.56 2.64 9.59
CA LEU A 4 -5.04 2.31 8.26
C LEU A 4 -4.04 2.84 7.24
N TYR A 5 -3.48 1.94 6.44
CA TYR A 5 -2.81 2.30 5.20
C TYR A 5 -3.79 2.04 4.05
N ALA A 6 -4.01 3.02 3.18
CA ALA A 6 -4.85 2.92 2.01
C ALA A 6 -4.11 3.54 0.82
N ASP A 7 -4.23 2.92 -0.34
CA ASP A 7 -3.59 3.31 -1.59
C ASP A 7 -4.58 3.13 -2.74
N GLU A 8 -4.58 4.08 -3.67
CA GLU A 8 -5.39 4.05 -4.88
C GLU A 8 -4.54 3.75 -6.12
N SER A 9 -5.12 2.98 -7.04
CA SER A 9 -4.56 2.73 -8.35
C SER A 9 -5.58 3.08 -9.43
N GLY A 10 -5.10 3.75 -10.47
CA GLY A 10 -5.91 4.27 -11.57
C GLY A 10 -6.15 5.78 -11.46
N SER A 11 -6.26 6.43 -12.60
CA SER A 11 -6.56 7.86 -12.71
C SER A 11 -7.74 8.07 -13.65
N ILE A 12 -8.61 9.02 -13.31
CA ILE A 12 -9.72 9.43 -14.20
C ILE A 12 -9.19 9.96 -15.53
N ASP A 13 -7.98 10.51 -15.53
CA ASP A 13 -7.35 11.08 -16.72
C ASP A 13 -6.60 10.04 -17.57
N ASP A 14 -6.52 8.77 -17.12
CA ASP A 14 -5.90 7.69 -17.91
C ASP A 14 -6.95 7.00 -18.79
N PRO A 15 -6.95 7.22 -20.11
CA PRO A 15 -7.94 6.64 -21.01
C PRO A 15 -7.80 5.12 -21.16
N ASN A 16 -6.67 4.55 -20.73
CA ASN A 16 -6.40 3.10 -20.76
C ASN A 16 -6.70 2.40 -19.43
N GLY A 17 -7.09 3.15 -18.39
CA GLY A 17 -7.43 2.60 -17.08
C GLY A 17 -8.87 2.08 -17.06
N ASP A 18 -9.06 0.76 -17.14
CA ASP A 18 -10.41 0.15 -17.13
C ASP A 18 -11.10 0.27 -15.77
N PHE A 19 -10.33 0.32 -14.68
CA PHE A 19 -10.86 0.30 -13.30
C PHE A 19 -10.07 1.21 -12.37
N PHE A 20 -10.80 1.89 -11.48
CA PHE A 20 -10.25 2.52 -10.29
C PHE A 20 -10.28 1.53 -9.13
N VAL A 21 -9.12 1.26 -8.51
CA VAL A 21 -8.97 0.29 -7.43
C VAL A 21 -8.50 1.00 -6.17
N LEU A 22 -9.27 0.88 -5.09
CA LEU A 22 -8.87 1.33 -3.76
C LEU A 22 -8.57 0.10 -2.90
N ALA A 23 -7.35 0.01 -2.37
CA ALA A 23 -6.92 -1.09 -1.51
C ALA A 23 -6.27 -0.54 -0.24
N GLY A 24 -6.23 -1.37 0.81
CA GLY A 24 -5.63 -0.97 2.06
C GLY A 24 -5.57 -2.08 3.09
N CYS A 25 -4.80 -1.86 4.14
CA CYS A 25 -4.67 -2.78 5.26
C CYS A 25 -4.70 -2.01 6.59
N CYS A 26 -5.23 -2.67 7.62
CA CYS A 26 -5.35 -2.09 8.95
C CYS A 26 -4.47 -2.89 9.92
N LEU A 27 -3.57 -2.20 10.62
CA LEU A 27 -2.49 -2.79 11.42
C LEU A 27 -2.61 -2.33 12.86
N PHE A 28 -2.25 -3.17 13.83
CA PHE A 28 -2.10 -2.68 15.20
C PHE A 28 -0.85 -1.81 15.29
N GLU A 29 -0.94 -0.65 15.96
CA GLU A 29 0.12 0.38 15.95
C GLU A 29 1.51 -0.13 16.39
N ARG A 30 1.58 -1.16 17.24
CA ARG A 30 2.86 -1.74 17.72
C ARG A 30 3.56 -2.62 16.68
N GLN A 31 2.93 -2.88 15.54
CA GLN A 31 3.45 -3.78 14.50
C GLN A 31 4.09 -3.04 13.33
N THR A 32 3.91 -1.72 13.21
CA THR A 32 4.38 -0.93 12.07
C THR A 32 5.88 -1.05 11.83
N HIS A 33 6.71 -0.99 12.87
CA HIS A 33 8.16 -1.13 12.73
C HIS A 33 8.57 -2.45 12.04
N TRP A 34 7.91 -3.55 12.37
CA TRP A 34 8.21 -4.86 11.81
C TRP A 34 7.71 -5.01 10.37
N VAL A 35 6.53 -4.45 10.09
CA VAL A 35 5.92 -4.45 8.75
C VAL A 35 6.75 -3.60 7.79
N ASP A 36 7.18 -2.42 8.22
CA ASP A 36 7.99 -1.49 7.44
C ASP A 36 9.34 -2.08 7.03
N ASN A 37 10.08 -2.68 7.98
CA ASN A 37 11.32 -3.41 7.71
C ASN A 37 11.13 -4.53 6.66
N LYS A 38 9.97 -5.19 6.67
CA LYS A 38 9.66 -6.26 5.70
C LYS A 38 9.29 -5.70 4.33
N LEU A 39 8.55 -4.59 4.28
CA LEU A 39 8.23 -3.87 3.04
C LEU A 39 9.50 -3.36 2.36
N GLU A 40 10.42 -2.74 3.10
CA GLU A 40 11.72 -2.32 2.57
C GLU A 40 12.51 -3.48 1.93
N SER A 41 12.47 -4.66 2.57
CA SER A 41 13.11 -5.88 2.05
C SER A 41 12.55 -6.28 0.69
N ILE A 42 11.25 -6.10 0.46
CA ILE A 42 10.59 -6.45 -0.82
C ILE A 42 10.89 -5.36 -1.86
N ALA A 43 10.81 -4.09 -1.47
CA ALA A 43 11.08 -2.96 -2.35
C ALA A 43 12.50 -3.01 -2.92
N LYS A 44 13.51 -3.29 -2.08
CA LYS A 44 14.91 -3.44 -2.51
C LYS A 44 15.16 -4.64 -3.41
N ALA A 45 14.34 -5.69 -3.31
CA ALA A 45 14.47 -6.89 -4.15
C ALA A 45 13.77 -6.73 -5.52
N SER A 46 12.93 -5.72 -5.67
CA SER A 46 12.14 -5.43 -6.87
C SER A 46 12.76 -4.34 -7.76
N LEU A 47 13.90 -3.79 -7.33
CA LEU A 47 14.77 -2.84 -8.05
C LEU A 47 15.96 -3.59 -8.66
#